data_AF-A0A965CX67-F1
#
_entry.id   AF-A0A965CX67-F1
#
_cell.length_a   1.000
_cell.length_b   1.000
_cell.length_c   1.000
_cell.angle_alpha   90.00
_cell.angle_beta   90.00
_cell.angle_gamma   90.00
#
_symmetry.space_group_name_H-M   'P 1'
#
loop_
_entity.id
_entity.type
_entity.pdbx_description
1 polymer ?
#
loop_
_entity_poly.entity_id
_entity_poly.type
_entity_poly.pdbx_seq_one_letter_code
_entity_poly.pdbx_strand_id
1 'polypeptide(L)'
;MKCKHVVAFIVIVLMTSLAACSREPATFQGQRFPGCPRPAVIENARGIKAVLGTDAGMHGLWDPKAFAELCDFSAWEKIFVRNETIEEYVRRGSFVPLYIHSDGAPLFEVRVGETGFPAAPTAEEQRWATKVSAPYLFQSNGALALSGIEYINGSAAPDARTIALPAGRWTITVLLLEPPRDPAGLHDRVPNFLVLANPESGTSLQYRWSVETFGKR
;
A
#
# COMPACT_ATOMS: atom_id res chain seq x y z
N MET A 1 -72.34 17.70 -39.38
CA MET A 1 -71.63 17.07 -38.24
C MET A 1 -70.14 17.27 -38.41
N LYS A 2 -69.51 18.18 -37.67
CA LYS A 2 -68.06 18.39 -37.68
C LYS A 2 -67.53 17.97 -36.30
N CYS A 3 -67.06 16.74 -36.21
CA CYS A 3 -66.44 16.21 -35.00
C CYS A 3 -64.91 16.28 -35.16
N LYS A 4 -64.29 16.69 -34.06
CA LYS A 4 -62.89 17.06 -33.88
C LYS A 4 -61.95 15.90 -34.26
N HIS A 5 -60.95 16.16 -35.10
CA HIS A 5 -59.83 15.24 -35.25
C HIS A 5 -58.91 15.42 -34.04
N VAL A 6 -58.93 14.40 -33.19
CA VAL A 6 -57.99 14.19 -32.10
C VAL A 6 -56.62 13.87 -32.70
N VAL A 7 -55.61 14.59 -32.22
CA VAL A 7 -54.20 14.33 -32.48
C VAL A 7 -53.84 12.99 -31.84
N ALA A 8 -53.53 11.98 -32.64
CA ALA A 8 -52.88 10.77 -32.18
C ALA A 8 -51.36 10.95 -32.36
N PHE A 9 -50.69 11.41 -31.31
CA PHE A 9 -49.24 11.33 -31.21
C PHE A 9 -48.86 9.85 -31.08
N ILE A 10 -48.25 9.28 -32.12
CA ILE A 10 -47.57 7.99 -32.03
C ILE A 10 -46.29 8.24 -31.23
N VAL A 11 -46.30 7.83 -29.97
CA VAL A 11 -45.08 7.72 -29.15
C VAL A 11 -44.35 6.47 -29.62
N ILE A 12 -43.33 6.66 -30.47
CA ILE A 12 -42.33 5.61 -30.74
C ILE A 12 -41.53 5.47 -29.45
N VAL A 13 -41.82 4.42 -28.68
CA VAL A 13 -40.95 3.98 -27.58
C VAL A 13 -39.71 3.38 -28.24
N LEU A 14 -38.68 4.22 -28.40
CA LEU A 14 -37.32 3.72 -28.59
C LEU A 14 -36.99 2.95 -27.31
N MET A 15 -36.91 1.62 -27.40
CA MET A 15 -36.14 0.83 -26.44
C MET A 15 -34.68 1.22 -26.63
N THR A 16 -34.26 2.33 -26.01
CA THR A 16 -32.87 2.51 -25.64
C THR A 16 -32.59 1.42 -24.62
N SER A 17 -31.91 0.38 -25.10
CA SER A 17 -31.24 -0.61 -24.26
C SER A 17 -30.38 0.18 -23.27
N LEU A 18 -30.91 0.36 -22.06
CA LEU A 18 -30.10 0.65 -20.89
C LEU A 18 -29.18 -0.56 -20.79
N ALA A 19 -27.99 -0.42 -21.35
CA ALA A 19 -26.84 -1.16 -20.89
C ALA A 19 -26.73 -0.83 -19.41
N ALA A 20 -27.41 -1.62 -18.60
CA ALA A 20 -27.04 -1.84 -17.23
C ALA A 20 -25.59 -2.30 -17.31
N CYS A 21 -24.66 -1.36 -17.16
CA CYS A 21 -23.36 -1.68 -16.61
C CYS A 21 -23.67 -2.20 -15.21
N SER A 22 -24.06 -3.48 -15.12
CA SER A 22 -23.74 -4.28 -13.98
C SER A 22 -22.23 -4.16 -13.88
N ARG A 23 -21.75 -3.27 -13.00
CA ARG A 23 -20.42 -3.45 -12.43
C ARG A 23 -20.49 -4.84 -11.82
N GLU A 24 -19.90 -5.80 -12.51
CA GLU A 24 -19.43 -7.01 -11.85
C GLU A 24 -18.74 -6.54 -10.56
N PRO A 25 -19.05 -7.13 -9.39
CA PRO A 25 -18.24 -6.84 -8.22
C PRO A 25 -16.80 -7.06 -8.64
N ALA A 26 -15.95 -6.05 -8.43
CA ALA A 26 -14.55 -6.09 -8.82
C ALA A 26 -14.00 -7.47 -8.46
N THR A 27 -13.80 -8.32 -9.45
CA THR A 27 -13.12 -9.60 -9.25
C THR A 27 -11.78 -9.22 -8.65
N PHE A 28 -11.54 -9.59 -7.40
CA PHE A 28 -10.26 -9.42 -6.72
C PHE A 28 -9.20 -10.10 -7.60
N GLN A 29 -8.54 -9.34 -8.48
CA GLN A 29 -7.55 -9.82 -9.44
C GLN A 29 -6.18 -10.03 -8.75
N GLY A 30 -6.21 -10.67 -7.58
CA GLY A 30 -5.04 -10.96 -6.74
C GLY A 30 -5.07 -12.33 -6.06
N GLN A 31 -6.01 -13.23 -6.37
CA GLN A 31 -5.99 -14.54 -5.72
C GLN A 31 -5.16 -15.57 -6.48
N ARG A 32 -4.22 -16.21 -5.77
CA ARG A 32 -4.27 -17.68 -5.74
C ARG A 32 -3.98 -18.24 -4.35
N PHE A 33 -5.02 -18.86 -3.80
CA PHE A 33 -4.91 -19.82 -2.71
C PHE A 33 -5.93 -20.94 -2.94
N PRO A 34 -5.49 -22.18 -3.20
CA PRO A 34 -5.26 -23.13 -2.10
C PRO A 34 -4.01 -24.02 -2.29
N GLY A 35 -3.32 -24.41 -1.20
CA GLY A 35 -2.03 -25.14 -1.26
C GLY A 35 -0.79 -24.23 -1.15
N CYS A 36 -0.92 -23.15 -0.38
CA CYS A 36 0.06 -22.11 -0.09
C CYS A 36 1.30 -22.67 0.63
N PRO A 37 2.43 -22.84 -0.07
CA PRO A 37 3.63 -22.18 0.43
C PRO A 37 4.57 -21.78 -0.71
N ARG A 38 5.09 -20.55 -0.68
CA ARG A 38 6.41 -20.27 -1.24
C ARG A 38 7.00 -19.07 -0.49
N PRO A 39 8.22 -19.21 0.05
CA PRO A 39 8.88 -18.09 0.69
C PRO A 39 9.03 -16.97 -0.33
N ALA A 40 8.89 -15.73 0.14
CA ALA A 40 9.12 -14.55 -0.67
C ALA A 40 10.46 -14.64 -1.41
N VAL A 41 10.47 -14.26 -2.69
CA VAL A 41 11.72 -14.11 -3.42
C VAL A 41 12.42 -12.89 -2.85
N ILE A 42 13.48 -13.14 -2.08
CA ILE A 42 14.30 -12.08 -1.51
C ILE A 42 15.23 -11.56 -2.59
N GLU A 43 15.03 -10.30 -2.97
CA GLU A 43 15.88 -9.58 -3.90
C GLU A 43 17.24 -9.27 -3.25
N ASN A 44 18.32 -9.43 -4.02
CA ASN A 44 19.66 -9.03 -3.60
C ASN A 44 19.84 -7.51 -3.81
N ALA A 45 19.10 -6.72 -3.03
CA ALA A 45 19.11 -5.26 -3.07
C ALA A 45 19.23 -4.68 -1.64
N ARG A 46 19.83 -3.50 -1.51
CA ARG A 46 19.98 -2.77 -0.23
C ARG A 46 18.75 -1.89 0.11
N GLY A 47 17.68 -2.03 -0.64
CA GLY A 47 16.50 -1.17 -0.61
C GLY A 47 15.54 -1.55 -1.73
N ILE A 48 14.36 -0.91 -1.76
CA ILE A 48 13.35 -1.12 -2.81
C ILE A 48 13.17 0.19 -3.55
N LYS A 49 13.11 0.16 -4.88
CA LYS A 49 12.59 1.25 -5.69
C LYS A 49 11.65 0.67 -6.74
N ALA A 50 10.35 0.94 -6.60
CA ALA A 50 9.33 0.26 -7.39
C ALA A 50 8.04 1.09 -7.48
N VAL A 51 7.41 1.03 -8.66
CA VAL A 51 6.03 1.45 -8.87
C VAL A 51 5.14 0.27 -8.49
N LEU A 52 4.25 0.43 -7.52
CA LEU A 52 3.40 -0.65 -7.01
C LEU A 52 1.95 -0.21 -6.96
N GLY A 53 1.07 -0.97 -7.61
CA GLY A 53 -0.37 -0.70 -7.64
C GLY A 53 -1.07 -1.05 -6.34
N THR A 54 -2.16 -0.36 -6.05
CA THR A 54 -3.23 -0.82 -5.15
C THR A 54 -4.59 -0.35 -5.66
N ASP A 55 -5.60 -1.19 -5.46
CA ASP A 55 -7.04 -0.94 -5.65
C ASP A 55 -7.79 -0.87 -4.30
N ALA A 56 -7.06 -0.83 -3.19
CA ALA A 56 -7.60 -0.75 -1.83
C ALA A 56 -7.17 0.54 -1.10
N GLY A 57 -6.52 1.46 -1.82
CA GLY A 57 -6.02 2.72 -1.29
C GLY A 57 -4.90 2.65 -0.26
N MET A 58 -4.37 1.45 0.03
CA MET A 58 -3.34 1.22 1.06
C MET A 58 -2.26 0.26 0.55
N HIS A 59 -1.00 0.69 0.70
CA HIS A 59 0.16 -0.20 0.66
C HIS A 59 0.63 -0.51 2.07
N GLY A 60 1.57 -1.44 2.19
CA GLY A 60 2.25 -1.59 3.46
C GLY A 60 3.56 -2.34 3.37
N LEU A 61 4.38 -2.10 4.39
CA LEU A 61 5.58 -2.88 4.63
C LEU A 61 5.20 -4.00 5.59
N TRP A 62 5.65 -5.22 5.31
CA TRP A 62 5.25 -6.37 6.09
C TRP A 62 6.39 -7.38 6.25
N ASP A 63 6.37 -8.11 7.36
CA ASP A 63 7.26 -9.26 7.56
C ASP A 63 6.66 -10.50 6.91
N PRO A 64 7.29 -11.08 5.87
CA PRO A 64 6.74 -12.24 5.18
C PRO A 64 6.46 -13.44 6.08
N LYS A 65 7.25 -13.62 7.14
CA LYS A 65 7.05 -14.72 8.09
C LYS A 65 5.80 -14.53 8.96
N ALA A 66 5.47 -13.29 9.33
CA ALA A 66 4.27 -13.00 10.13
C ALA A 66 2.95 -13.30 9.39
N PHE A 67 2.97 -13.31 8.04
CA PHE A 67 1.80 -13.57 7.21
C PHE A 67 1.92 -14.86 6.37
N ALA A 68 2.84 -15.77 6.74
CA ALA A 68 3.12 -16.99 6.00
C ALA A 68 1.89 -17.93 5.89
N GLU A 69 0.97 -17.87 6.86
CA GLU A 69 -0.25 -18.67 6.88
C GLU A 69 -1.44 -17.95 6.22
N LEU A 70 -1.24 -16.72 5.73
CA LEU A 70 -2.28 -15.93 5.10
C LEU A 70 -2.51 -16.42 3.67
N CYS A 71 -3.30 -17.49 3.61
CA CYS A 71 -3.36 -18.39 2.47
C CYS A 71 -4.79 -18.62 2.01
N ASP A 72 -5.71 -17.72 2.28
CA ASP A 72 -7.02 -17.64 1.65
C ASP A 72 -7.64 -16.27 1.96
N PHE A 73 -8.70 -15.92 1.24
CA PHE A 73 -9.39 -14.65 1.42
C PHE A 73 -10.04 -14.52 2.79
N SER A 74 -10.59 -15.60 3.34
CA SER A 74 -11.24 -15.56 4.65
C SER A 74 -10.25 -15.27 5.79
N ALA A 75 -9.00 -15.73 5.67
CA ALA A 75 -7.91 -15.40 6.58
C ALA A 75 -7.45 -13.95 6.35
N TRP A 76 -7.30 -13.53 5.09
CA TRP A 76 -6.94 -12.15 4.74
C TRP A 76 -7.94 -11.14 5.28
N GLU A 77 -9.23 -11.40 5.06
CA GLU A 77 -10.35 -10.54 5.45
C GLU A 77 -10.37 -10.27 6.95
N LYS A 78 -10.13 -11.32 7.77
CA LYS A 78 -10.08 -11.20 9.23
C LYS A 78 -9.03 -10.20 9.70
N ILE A 79 -7.93 -10.07 8.97
CA ILE A 79 -6.80 -9.20 9.31
C ILE A 79 -6.97 -7.80 8.73
N PHE A 80 -7.29 -7.70 7.44
CA PHE A 80 -7.08 -6.48 6.66
C PHE A 80 -8.36 -5.69 6.31
N VAL A 81 -9.53 -6.11 6.78
CA VAL A 81 -10.77 -5.31 6.60
C VAL A 81 -11.01 -4.31 7.72
N ARG A 82 -10.68 -4.66 8.96
CA ARG A 82 -10.96 -3.81 10.13
C ARG A 82 -9.71 -3.12 10.61
N ASN A 83 -9.78 -1.80 10.77
CA ASN A 83 -8.67 -1.00 11.27
C ASN A 83 -8.14 -1.53 12.61
N GLU A 84 -9.02 -1.93 13.53
CA GLU A 84 -8.59 -2.42 14.85
C GLU A 84 -7.69 -3.64 14.73
N THR A 85 -8.03 -4.58 13.82
CA THR A 85 -7.19 -5.75 13.59
C THR A 85 -5.87 -5.36 12.94
N ILE A 86 -5.88 -4.46 11.94
CA ILE A 86 -4.65 -3.97 11.30
C ILE A 86 -3.73 -3.34 12.35
N GLU A 87 -4.26 -2.46 13.20
CA GLU A 87 -3.51 -1.76 14.25
C GLU A 87 -2.87 -2.70 15.28
N GLU A 88 -3.41 -3.91 15.48
CA GLU A 88 -2.74 -4.94 16.29
C GLU A 88 -1.44 -5.42 15.64
N TYR A 89 -1.44 -5.66 14.31
CA TYR A 89 -0.24 -6.04 13.57
C TYR A 89 0.75 -4.88 13.45
N VAL A 90 0.27 -3.64 13.38
CA VAL A 90 1.12 -2.45 13.46
C VAL A 90 1.79 -2.35 14.82
N ARG A 91 1.04 -2.53 15.91
CA ARG A 91 1.58 -2.48 17.28
C ARG A 91 2.63 -3.57 17.55
N ARG A 92 2.46 -4.75 16.96
CA ARG A 92 3.44 -5.86 17.02
C ARG A 92 4.67 -5.61 16.14
N GLY A 93 4.60 -4.66 15.21
CA GLY A 93 5.65 -4.37 14.25
C GLY A 93 5.73 -5.36 13.08
N SER A 94 4.70 -6.17 12.86
CA SER A 94 4.65 -7.07 11.69
C SER A 94 4.17 -6.35 10.43
N PHE A 95 3.55 -5.19 10.58
CA PHE A 95 2.98 -4.39 9.49
C PHE A 95 3.23 -2.90 9.70
N VAL A 96 3.52 -2.15 8.63
CA VAL A 96 3.54 -0.69 8.63
C VAL A 96 2.65 -0.18 7.50
N PRO A 97 1.58 0.56 7.82
CA PRO A 97 0.62 1.03 6.81
C PRO A 97 1.20 2.22 6.05
N LEU A 98 1.01 2.19 4.73
CA LEU A 98 1.24 3.28 3.80
C LEU A 98 -0.13 3.65 3.20
N TYR A 99 -0.97 4.26 4.05
CA TYR A 99 -2.37 4.54 3.76
C TYR A 99 -2.53 5.93 3.13
N ILE A 100 -2.92 5.95 1.86
CA ILE A 100 -2.97 7.15 1.03
C ILE A 100 -4.41 7.55 0.67
N HIS A 101 -5.39 6.68 1.00
CA HIS A 101 -6.83 6.85 0.71
C HIS A 101 -7.10 7.07 -0.78
N SER A 102 -6.30 6.45 -1.64
CA SER A 102 -6.43 6.54 -3.09
C SER A 102 -5.85 5.32 -3.75
N ASP A 103 -6.57 4.76 -4.69
CA ASP A 103 -6.05 3.75 -5.61
C ASP A 103 -4.97 4.38 -6.51
N GLY A 104 -4.13 3.53 -7.08
CA GLY A 104 -3.11 3.93 -8.03
C GLY A 104 -1.78 3.21 -7.82
N ALA A 105 -0.79 3.62 -8.61
CA ALA A 105 0.54 3.01 -8.63
C ALA A 105 1.63 4.04 -8.32
N PRO A 106 1.80 4.45 -7.05
CA PRO A 106 2.87 5.37 -6.68
C PRO A 106 4.26 4.71 -6.77
N LEU A 107 5.28 5.54 -7.01
CA LEU A 107 6.67 5.17 -6.90
C LEU A 107 7.11 5.22 -5.43
N PHE A 108 7.52 4.08 -4.90
CA PHE A 108 8.13 3.95 -3.57
C PHE A 108 9.64 3.87 -3.68
N GLU A 109 10.32 4.45 -2.68
CA GLU A 109 11.72 4.18 -2.40
C GLU A 109 11.89 3.81 -0.92
N VAL A 110 12.34 2.60 -0.63
CA VAL A 110 12.70 2.12 0.70
C VAL A 110 14.22 2.11 0.82
N ARG A 111 14.75 2.91 1.75
CA ARG A 111 16.18 2.94 2.08
C ARG A 111 16.42 2.27 3.42
N VAL A 112 17.37 1.34 3.45
CA VAL A 112 17.80 0.64 4.66
C VAL A 112 19.09 1.27 5.17
N GLY A 113 19.05 1.76 6.41
CA GLY A 113 20.22 2.25 7.12
C GLY A 113 20.89 1.18 7.97
N GLU A 114 22.02 1.56 8.55
CA GLU A 114 22.79 0.70 9.45
C GLU A 114 23.12 1.46 10.74
N THR A 115 23.51 0.74 11.79
CA THR A 115 23.95 1.37 13.05
C THR A 115 25.13 2.30 12.79
N GLY A 116 24.99 3.58 13.15
CA GLY A 116 25.99 4.62 12.89
C GLY A 116 25.89 5.29 11.50
N PHE A 117 25.16 4.69 10.56
CA PHE A 117 24.89 5.22 9.22
C PHE A 117 23.39 5.12 8.90
N PRO A 118 22.53 5.88 9.60
CA PRO A 118 21.11 5.82 9.37
C PRO A 118 20.76 6.32 7.96
N ALA A 119 19.81 5.65 7.31
CA ALA A 119 19.15 6.16 6.13
C ALA A 119 18.45 7.47 6.47
N ALA A 120 18.71 8.48 5.65
CA ALA A 120 18.21 9.84 5.81
C ALA A 120 17.68 10.36 4.46
N PRO A 121 16.74 11.31 4.47
CA PRO A 121 16.40 12.05 3.27
C PRO A 121 17.55 12.96 2.88
N THR A 122 17.69 13.24 1.59
CA THR A 122 18.55 14.33 1.11
C THR A 122 17.94 15.69 1.47
N ALA A 123 18.74 16.75 1.37
CA ALA A 123 18.24 18.11 1.60
C ALA A 123 17.11 18.50 0.63
N GLU A 124 17.08 17.94 -0.58
CA GLU A 124 16.01 18.17 -1.56
C GLU A 124 14.72 17.46 -1.16
N GLU A 125 14.81 16.17 -0.84
CA GLU A 125 13.66 15.38 -0.40
C GLU A 125 13.04 15.95 0.87
N GLN A 126 13.87 16.44 1.80
CA GLN A 126 13.37 17.08 3.00
C GLN A 126 12.65 18.40 2.71
N ARG A 127 13.03 19.13 1.66
CA ARG A 127 12.29 20.32 1.20
C ARG A 127 10.98 19.96 0.50
N TRP A 128 10.91 18.82 -0.18
CA TRP A 128 9.71 18.36 -0.88
C TRP A 128 8.75 17.56 -0.01
N ALA A 129 9.18 17.15 1.19
CA ALA A 129 8.35 16.40 2.11
C ALA A 129 7.18 17.26 2.64
N THR A 130 5.96 16.94 2.20
CA THR A 130 4.74 17.62 2.66
C THR A 130 4.19 17.01 3.94
N LYS A 131 4.45 15.71 4.16
CA LYS A 131 4.11 15.00 5.39
C LYS A 131 5.22 14.03 5.77
N VAL A 132 5.41 13.88 7.08
CA VAL A 132 6.34 12.91 7.68
C VAL A 132 5.60 12.17 8.79
N SER A 133 5.67 10.85 8.80
CA SER A 133 5.05 10.05 9.85
C SER A 133 5.83 10.15 11.16
N ALA A 134 5.14 9.99 12.29
CA ALA A 134 5.80 9.49 13.49
C ALA A 134 6.37 8.07 13.21
N PRO A 135 7.43 7.64 13.92
CA PRO A 135 8.07 6.35 13.66
C PRO A 135 7.12 5.19 13.94
N TYR A 136 7.14 4.18 13.08
CA TYR A 136 6.56 2.86 13.35
C TYR A 136 7.64 1.90 13.82
N LEU A 137 7.26 0.94 14.66
CA LEU A 137 8.07 -0.23 14.92
C LEU A 137 7.90 -1.21 13.76
N PHE A 138 8.99 -1.77 13.28
CA PHE A 138 8.98 -2.95 12.41
C PHE A 138 9.89 -4.02 13.01
N GLN A 139 9.37 -5.22 13.21
CA GLN A 139 10.10 -6.35 13.73
C GLN A 139 10.38 -7.31 12.57
N SER A 140 11.62 -7.28 12.06
CA SER A 140 12.01 -8.14 10.95
C SER A 140 12.39 -9.52 11.46
N ASN A 141 11.95 -10.56 10.75
CA ASN A 141 12.40 -11.94 10.91
C ASN A 141 13.36 -12.39 9.79
N GLY A 142 14.07 -11.45 9.16
CA GLY A 142 15.05 -11.70 8.10
C GLY A 142 14.71 -11.10 6.73
N ALA A 143 13.52 -10.50 6.61
CA ALA A 143 13.07 -9.87 5.38
C ALA A 143 12.14 -8.68 5.67
N LEU A 144 11.94 -7.87 4.64
CA LEU A 144 10.91 -6.84 4.55
C LEU A 144 10.30 -6.90 3.16
N ALA A 145 8.97 -6.97 3.09
CA ALA A 145 8.22 -6.90 1.85
C ALA A 145 7.44 -5.58 1.76
N LEU A 146 7.16 -5.15 0.53
CA LEU A 146 6.35 -3.98 0.20
C LEU A 146 5.37 -4.35 -0.91
N SER A 147 4.09 -4.05 -0.71
CA SER A 147 3.02 -4.27 -1.71
C SER A 147 1.78 -3.44 -1.39
N GLY A 148 0.79 -3.44 -2.30
CA GLY A 148 -0.60 -3.15 -1.94
C GLY A 148 -1.11 -4.13 -0.87
N ILE A 149 -2.05 -3.70 -0.03
CA ILE A 149 -2.59 -4.50 1.08
C ILE A 149 -3.25 -5.81 0.60
N GLU A 150 -3.90 -5.78 -0.56
CA GLU A 150 -4.54 -6.91 -1.24
C GLU A 150 -3.55 -7.99 -1.68
N TYR A 151 -2.27 -7.63 -1.80
CA TYR A 151 -1.19 -8.53 -2.23
C TYR A 151 -0.40 -9.11 -1.05
N ILE A 152 -0.75 -8.75 0.19
CA ILE A 152 -0.12 -9.31 1.40
C ILE A 152 -0.64 -10.72 1.61
N ASN A 153 0.25 -11.70 1.53
CA ASN A 153 -0.11 -13.09 1.72
C ASN A 153 1.11 -14.02 1.94
N GLY A 154 0.84 -15.27 2.27
CA GLY A 154 1.88 -16.28 2.56
C GLY A 154 2.70 -16.75 1.35
N SER A 155 2.35 -16.32 0.13
CA SER A 155 3.03 -16.73 -1.11
C SER A 155 3.85 -15.63 -1.78
N ALA A 156 3.93 -14.42 -1.18
CA ALA A 156 4.51 -13.21 -1.77
C ALA A 156 4.10 -13.03 -3.23
N ALA A 157 2.96 -12.37 -3.44
CA ALA A 157 2.44 -12.09 -4.77
C ALA A 157 3.51 -11.45 -5.69
N PRO A 158 3.44 -11.65 -7.01
CA PRO A 158 4.35 -11.00 -7.97
C PRO A 158 4.36 -9.47 -7.86
N ASP A 159 3.28 -8.89 -7.32
CA ASP A 159 3.12 -7.46 -7.07
C ASP A 159 3.68 -7.00 -5.70
N ALA A 160 4.44 -7.88 -5.03
CA ALA A 160 5.22 -7.56 -3.85
C ALA A 160 6.72 -7.56 -4.16
N ARG A 161 7.45 -6.60 -3.57
CA ARG A 161 8.91 -6.52 -3.62
C ARG A 161 9.46 -6.87 -2.26
N THR A 162 10.44 -7.76 -2.20
CA THR A 162 10.99 -8.24 -0.92
C THR A 162 12.50 -8.12 -0.91
N ILE A 163 13.06 -7.59 0.16
CA ILE A 163 14.51 -7.49 0.38
C ILE A 163 14.92 -8.20 1.66
N ALA A 164 16.20 -8.57 1.74
CA ALA A 164 16.78 -9.05 2.97
C ALA A 164 16.84 -7.88 3.97
N LEU A 165 16.35 -8.13 5.18
CA LEU A 165 16.46 -7.18 6.27
C LEU A 165 16.89 -7.97 7.51
N PRO A 166 18.05 -7.67 8.13
CA PRO A 166 18.50 -8.40 9.30
C PRO A 166 17.42 -8.50 10.38
N ALA A 167 17.31 -9.68 10.99
CA ALA A 167 16.35 -9.89 12.07
C ALA A 167 16.63 -8.92 13.22
N GLY A 168 15.58 -8.32 13.76
CA GLY A 168 15.70 -7.29 14.79
C GLY A 168 14.59 -6.26 14.76
N ARG A 169 14.74 -5.23 15.58
CA ARG A 169 13.81 -4.12 15.70
C ARG A 169 14.30 -2.96 14.85
N TRP A 170 13.39 -2.43 14.04
CA TRP A 170 13.62 -1.36 13.09
C TRP A 170 12.62 -0.25 13.34
N THR A 171 13.06 0.98 13.13
CA THR A 171 12.24 2.17 13.07
C THR A 171 11.95 2.48 11.62
N ILE A 172 10.66 2.60 11.28
CA ILE A 172 10.20 2.98 9.95
C ILE A 172 9.61 4.38 9.98
N THR A 173 10.14 5.28 9.16
CA THR A 173 9.60 6.62 8.94
C THR A 173 9.21 6.78 7.49
N VAL A 174 8.02 7.35 7.24
CA VAL A 174 7.47 7.54 5.90
C VAL A 174 7.39 9.03 5.61
N LEU A 175 7.85 9.43 4.42
CA LEU A 175 7.75 10.78 3.90
C LEU A 175 6.89 10.75 2.62
N LEU A 176 5.90 11.64 2.53
CA LEU A 176 5.19 11.95 1.29
C LEU A 176 5.91 13.11 0.62
N LEU A 177 6.40 12.90 -0.61
CA LEU A 177 7.13 13.91 -1.38
C LEU A 177 6.26 14.49 -2.49
N GLU A 178 6.20 15.82 -2.56
CA GLU A 178 5.54 16.55 -3.64
C GLU A 178 6.53 17.57 -4.23
N PRO A 179 7.38 17.16 -5.18
CA PRO A 179 8.27 18.10 -5.86
C PRO A 179 7.45 19.13 -6.68
N PRO A 180 7.97 20.34 -6.91
CA PRO A 180 7.32 21.33 -7.76
C PRO A 180 6.99 20.78 -9.15
N ARG A 181 5.85 21.17 -9.71
CA ARG A 181 5.47 20.81 -11.09
C ARG A 181 6.36 21.56 -12.11
N ASP A 182 7.33 20.82 -12.68
CA ASP A 182 8.01 20.97 -14.00
C ASP A 182 9.21 21.95 -14.17
N PRO A 183 10.26 21.65 -15.01
CA PRO A 183 10.20 21.22 -16.44
C PRO A 183 10.93 19.92 -16.88
N ALA A 184 11.51 19.10 -16.00
CA ALA A 184 12.50 18.06 -16.40
C ALA A 184 12.04 16.59 -16.29
N GLY A 185 10.74 16.31 -16.21
CA GLY A 185 10.25 14.92 -16.10
C GLY A 185 10.66 14.21 -14.80
N LEU A 186 10.75 14.96 -13.70
CA LEU A 186 11.13 14.45 -12.38
C LEU A 186 10.11 13.47 -11.78
N HIS A 187 8.86 13.47 -12.27
CA HIS A 187 7.76 12.66 -11.74
C HIS A 187 8.05 11.16 -11.73
N ASP A 188 8.84 10.65 -12.68
CA ASP A 188 9.21 9.23 -12.75
C ASP A 188 10.51 8.89 -12.00
N ARG A 189 11.21 9.91 -11.45
CA ARG A 189 12.52 9.77 -10.81
C ARG A 189 12.47 10.00 -9.30
N VAL A 190 11.61 10.92 -8.87
CA VAL A 190 11.37 11.26 -7.47
C VAL A 190 10.26 10.35 -6.94
N PRO A 191 10.50 9.56 -5.88
CA PRO A 191 9.46 8.72 -5.33
C PRO A 191 8.34 9.56 -4.74
N ASN A 192 7.09 9.11 -4.88
CA ASN A 192 5.96 9.69 -4.14
C ASN A 192 6.14 9.46 -2.64
N PHE A 193 6.69 8.29 -2.28
CA PHE A 193 6.94 7.91 -0.89
C PHE A 193 8.38 7.50 -0.69
N LEU A 194 9.05 8.20 0.23
CA LEU A 194 10.35 7.77 0.75
C LEU A 194 10.14 7.12 2.11
N VAL A 195 10.55 5.87 2.23
CA VAL A 195 10.52 5.07 3.46
C VAL A 195 11.94 4.89 3.96
N LEU A 196 12.17 5.26 5.20
CA LEU A 196 13.46 5.11 5.88
C LEU A 196 13.34 3.99 6.90
N ALA A 197 14.06 2.89 6.69
CA ALA A 197 14.16 1.77 7.61
C ALA A 197 15.52 1.82 8.31
N ASN A 198 15.52 2.11 9.60
CA ASN A 198 16.75 2.20 10.41
C ASN A 198 16.71 1.23 11.58
N PRO A 199 17.83 0.62 12.00
CA PRO A 199 17.86 -0.15 13.24
C PRO A 199 17.38 0.70 14.41
N GLU A 200 16.58 0.12 15.31
CA GLU A 200 16.10 0.82 16.50
C GLU A 200 17.29 1.24 17.36
N SER A 201 17.52 2.54 17.52
CA SER A 201 18.42 3.07 18.54
C SER A 201 17.72 2.99 19.88
N GLY A 202 18.29 2.30 20.87
CA GLY A 202 17.69 1.94 22.17
C GLY A 202 17.16 3.07 23.08
N THR A 203 16.97 4.28 22.56
CA THR A 203 16.10 5.32 23.13
C THR A 203 14.64 4.87 23.10
N SER A 204 13.92 5.11 24.20
CA SER A 204 12.47 4.88 24.28
C SER A 204 11.71 5.74 23.26
N LEU A 205 11.45 5.20 22.08
CA LEU A 205 10.62 5.82 21.07
C LEU A 205 9.14 5.51 21.34
N GLN A 206 8.29 6.52 21.24
CA GLN A 206 6.85 6.29 21.15
C GLN A 206 6.50 5.95 19.70
N TYR A 207 6.06 4.72 19.48
CA TYR A 207 5.69 4.25 18.14
C TYR A 207 4.27 4.61 17.78
N ARG A 208 4.12 5.00 16.51
CA ARG A 208 2.82 5.08 15.85
C ARG A 208 2.29 3.66 15.66
N TRP A 209 1.00 3.50 15.92
CA TRP A 209 0.29 2.22 15.78
C TRP A 209 -1.02 2.35 14.99
N SER A 210 -1.36 3.55 14.53
CA SER A 210 -2.60 3.80 13.78
C SER A 210 -2.44 3.43 12.30
N VAL A 211 -3.52 3.00 11.65
CA VAL A 211 -3.57 2.77 10.19
C VAL A 211 -3.30 4.03 9.37
N GLU A 212 -3.63 5.21 9.89
CA GLU A 212 -3.45 6.47 9.19
C GLU A 212 -1.98 6.84 9.14
N THR A 213 -1.29 6.79 8.00
CA THR A 213 0.18 6.98 7.99
C THR A 213 0.63 8.33 8.54
N PHE A 214 -0.14 9.39 8.26
CA PHE A 214 0.21 10.78 8.57
C PHE A 214 -0.72 11.47 9.58
N GLY A 215 -1.50 10.71 10.36
CA GLY A 215 -2.52 11.26 11.25
C GLY A 215 -3.89 11.40 10.57
N LYS A 216 -4.91 11.77 11.36
CA LYS A 216 -6.25 12.03 10.84
C LYS A 216 -6.20 13.20 9.85
N ARG A 217 -6.90 13.07 8.72
CA ARG A 217 -7.12 14.19 7.79
C ARG A 217 -7.93 15.31 8.42
#